data_AF-A0A2H9R924-F1
#
_entry.id   AF-A0A2H9R924-F1
#
_cell.length_a   1.000
_cell.length_b   1.000
_cell.length_c   1.000
_cell.angle_alpha   90.00
_cell.angle_beta   90.00
_cell.angle_gamma   90.00
#
_symmetry.space_group_name_H-M   'P 1'
#
loop_
_entity.id
_entity.type
_entity.pdbx_description
1 polymer ?
#
loop_
_entity_poly.entity_id
_entity_poly.type
_entity_poly.pdbx_seq_one_letter_code
_entity_poly.pdbx_strand_id
1 'polypeptide(L)'
;MKTNLREEKGKQIALKSDLIRVSDNHYHVHSQTSNRDYDVIKTENFWHCNCPDHKFRKVCCKHIHAIEFSLKIREEVRERNKVTIEPVNIDSCSFCHSKNIKKYGIRKNKHYSIQRFLCVDCHKTFSMNLGFEKMKHNPKGITTAMQLYFSGE
;
A
#
# COMPACT_ATOMS: atom_id res chain seq x y z
N MET A 1 -11.42 -29.39 -14.72
CA MET A 1 -10.86 -29.18 -13.37
C MET A 1 -12.03 -28.98 -12.41
N LYS A 2 -12.13 -29.72 -11.30
CA LYS A 2 -13.22 -29.50 -10.31
C LYS A 2 -12.93 -28.22 -9.53
N THR A 3 -13.63 -27.14 -9.83
CA THR A 3 -13.56 -25.88 -9.09
C THR A 3 -14.06 -26.09 -7.66
N ASN A 4 -13.28 -25.70 -6.65
CA ASN A 4 -13.72 -25.78 -5.26
C ASN A 4 -14.75 -24.68 -4.99
N LEU A 5 -16.04 -25.06 -4.92
CA LEU A 5 -17.15 -24.12 -4.73
C LEU A 5 -17.01 -23.24 -3.48
N ARG A 6 -16.32 -23.70 -2.42
CA ARG A 6 -16.10 -22.90 -1.20
C ARG A 6 -15.13 -21.77 -1.45
N GLU A 7 -14.07 -22.05 -2.18
CA GLU A 7 -13.03 -21.09 -2.55
C GLU A 7 -13.61 -20.01 -3.46
N GLU A 8 -14.39 -20.40 -4.47
CA GLU A 8 -15.04 -19.47 -5.39
C GLU A 8 -16.03 -18.53 -4.66
N LYS A 9 -16.84 -19.07 -3.74
CA LYS A 9 -17.72 -18.25 -2.89
C LYS A 9 -16.93 -17.34 -1.96
N GLY A 10 -15.80 -17.80 -1.42
CA GLY A 10 -14.90 -16.97 -0.62
C GLY A 10 -14.34 -15.79 -1.42
N LYS A 11 -13.91 -16.04 -2.67
CA LYS A 11 -13.45 -15.00 -3.58
C LYS A 11 -14.54 -13.95 -3.84
N GLN A 12 -15.79 -14.37 -4.05
CA GLN A 12 -16.91 -13.44 -4.24
C GLN A 12 -17.15 -12.53 -3.02
N ILE A 13 -17.09 -13.08 -1.81
CA ILE A 13 -17.22 -12.30 -0.57
C ILE A 13 -16.10 -11.26 -0.47
N ALA A 14 -14.86 -11.66 -0.76
CA ALA A 14 -13.71 -10.76 -0.73
C ALA A 14 -13.85 -9.60 -1.74
N LEU A 15 -14.35 -9.87 -2.95
CA LEU A 15 -14.53 -8.87 -4.00
C LEU A 15 -15.70 -7.91 -3.73
N LYS A 16 -16.76 -8.35 -3.04
CA LYS A 16 -17.89 -7.50 -2.66
C LYS A 16 -17.60 -6.60 -1.47
N SER A 17 -16.45 -6.78 -0.81
CA SER A 17 -16.12 -6.11 0.46
C SER A 17 -17.12 -6.40 1.59
N ASP A 18 -17.75 -7.59 1.55
CA ASP A 18 -18.68 -8.11 2.58
C ASP A 18 -17.93 -8.64 3.82
N LEU A 19 -16.80 -8.03 4.16
CA LEU A 19 -15.97 -8.37 5.32
C LEU A 19 -15.41 -7.11 5.97
N ILE A 20 -15.50 -7.05 7.30
CA ILE A 20 -15.05 -5.94 8.11
C ILE A 20 -13.85 -6.40 8.93
N ARG A 21 -12.74 -5.68 8.83
CA ARG A 21 -11.54 -5.94 9.65
C ARG A 21 -11.71 -5.28 11.00
N VAL A 22 -11.73 -6.08 12.07
CA VAL A 22 -11.78 -5.59 13.46
C VAL A 22 -10.37 -5.39 13.99
N SER A 23 -9.47 -6.34 13.73
CA SER A 23 -8.04 -6.25 14.07
C SER A 23 -7.18 -7.00 13.04
N ASP A 24 -5.87 -7.10 13.29
CA ASP A 24 -4.98 -7.87 12.42
C ASP A 24 -5.38 -9.35 12.35
N ASN A 25 -5.91 -9.89 13.45
CA ASN A 25 -6.22 -11.31 13.64
C ASN A 25 -7.72 -11.57 13.80
N HIS A 26 -8.60 -10.59 13.58
CA HIS A 26 -10.05 -10.75 13.76
C HIS A 26 -10.84 -9.99 12.69
N TYR A 27 -11.78 -10.69 12.08
CA TYR A 27 -12.66 -10.19 11.02
C TYR A 27 -14.11 -10.60 11.28
N HIS A 28 -15.03 -9.72 10.92
CA HIS A 28 -16.43 -10.07 10.71
C HIS A 28 -16.65 -10.30 9.22
N VAL A 29 -17.33 -11.40 8.86
CA VAL A 29 -17.62 -11.73 7.47
C VAL A 29 -19.12 -11.95 7.31
N HIS A 30 -19.75 -11.20 6.41
CA HIS A 30 -21.18 -11.28 6.18
C HIS A 30 -21.56 -12.57 5.45
N SER A 31 -22.67 -13.16 5.85
CA SER A 31 -23.20 -14.36 5.21
C SER A 31 -23.91 -14.02 3.91
N GLN A 32 -23.51 -14.66 2.81
CA GLN A 32 -24.18 -14.47 1.50
C GLN A 32 -25.65 -14.91 1.45
N THR A 33 -26.12 -15.70 2.43
CA THR A 33 -27.47 -16.32 2.41
C THR A 33 -28.36 -15.86 3.55
N SER A 34 -27.82 -15.13 4.53
CA SER A 34 -28.56 -14.72 5.73
C SER A 34 -28.02 -13.39 6.22
N ASN A 35 -28.84 -12.59 6.89
CA ASN A 35 -28.40 -11.32 7.48
C ASN A 35 -27.60 -11.51 8.79
N ARG A 36 -26.60 -12.39 8.79
CA ARG A 36 -25.76 -12.72 9.95
C ARG A 36 -24.30 -12.56 9.58
N ASP A 37 -23.54 -12.06 10.53
CA ASP A 37 -22.09 -11.98 10.43
C ASP A 37 -21.44 -13.12 11.21
N TYR A 38 -20.30 -13.58 10.70
CA TYR A 38 -19.50 -14.61 11.34
C TYR A 38 -18.15 -14.03 11.76
N ASP A 39 -17.71 -14.41 12.95
CA ASP A 39 -16.37 -14.11 13.44
C ASP A 39 -15.39 -15.07 12.82
N VAL A 40 -14.30 -14.52 12.31
CA VAL A 40 -13.13 -15.28 11.90
C VAL A 40 -11.92 -14.74 12.63
N ILE A 41 -11.34 -15.58 13.48
CA ILE A 41 -10.27 -15.23 14.40
C ILE A 41 -9.06 -16.10 14.07
N LYS A 42 -7.87 -15.49 14.03
CA LYS A 42 -6.62 -16.22 13.86
C LYS A 42 -6.14 -16.72 15.22
N THR A 43 -5.95 -18.02 15.36
CA THR A 43 -5.33 -18.64 16.51
C THR A 43 -4.03 -19.28 16.06
N GLU A 44 -2.91 -18.85 16.65
CA GLU A 44 -1.56 -19.23 16.25
C GLU A 44 -1.33 -19.02 14.74
N ASN A 45 -1.50 -20.08 13.94
CA ASN A 45 -1.30 -20.07 12.49
C ASN A 45 -2.56 -20.36 11.67
N PHE A 46 -3.70 -20.66 12.30
CA PHE A 46 -4.93 -21.05 11.60
C PHE A 46 -6.06 -20.06 11.81
N TRP A 47 -6.90 -19.90 10.78
CA TRP A 47 -8.13 -19.12 10.86
C TRP A 47 -9.28 -20.01 11.32
N HIS A 48 -9.93 -19.61 12.40
CA HIS A 48 -11.12 -20.25 12.93
C HIS A 48 -12.35 -19.38 12.72
N CYS A 49 -13.34 -19.95 12.04
CA CYS A 49 -14.61 -19.29 11.79
C CYS A 49 -15.74 -19.89 12.64
N ASN A 50 -16.58 -19.05 13.26
CA ASN A 50 -17.72 -19.51 14.05
C ASN A 50 -18.94 -19.98 13.21
N CYS A 51 -18.83 -19.99 11.87
CA CYS A 51 -19.93 -20.41 11.00
C CYS A 51 -20.22 -21.92 11.09
N PRO A 52 -21.47 -22.35 10.78
CA PRO A 52 -21.84 -23.77 10.82
C PRO A 52 -20.98 -24.68 9.94
N ASP A 53 -20.56 -24.21 8.75
CA ASP A 53 -19.75 -25.02 7.82
C ASP A 53 -18.40 -25.39 8.44
N HIS A 54 -17.73 -24.43 9.11
CA HIS A 54 -16.48 -24.70 9.81
C HIS A 54 -16.70 -25.46 11.12
N LYS A 55 -17.71 -25.08 11.93
CA LYS A 55 -17.98 -25.68 13.24
C LYS A 55 -18.31 -27.17 13.13
N PHE A 56 -19.15 -27.57 12.18
CA PHE A 56 -19.59 -28.96 12.05
C PHE A 56 -18.69 -29.79 11.13
N ARG A 57 -18.21 -29.23 10.01
CA ARG A 57 -17.42 -30.01 9.06
C ARG A 57 -15.91 -29.93 9.31
N LYS A 58 -15.45 -28.99 10.13
CA LYS A 58 -14.02 -28.76 10.45
C LYS A 58 -13.13 -28.58 9.20
N VAL A 59 -13.69 -28.01 8.14
CA VAL A 59 -12.98 -27.68 6.88
C VAL A 59 -12.83 -26.17 6.72
N CYS A 60 -11.93 -25.72 5.84
CA CYS A 60 -11.86 -24.32 5.43
C CYS A 60 -13.18 -23.92 4.77
N CYS A 61 -13.91 -23.03 5.43
CA CYS A 61 -15.18 -22.52 4.94
C CYS A 61 -14.96 -21.34 3.98
N LYS A 62 -16.01 -20.94 3.29
CA LYS A 62 -15.98 -19.78 2.38
C LYS A 62 -15.53 -18.47 3.08
N HIS A 63 -15.83 -18.28 4.37
CA HIS A 63 -15.45 -17.06 5.11
C HIS A 63 -13.94 -17.01 5.40
N ILE A 64 -13.32 -18.17 5.67
CA ILE A 64 -11.86 -18.28 5.81
C ILE A 64 -11.19 -17.97 4.48
N HIS A 65 -11.67 -18.58 3.39
CA HIS A 65 -11.17 -18.27 2.04
C HIS A 65 -11.33 -16.79 1.68
N ALA A 66 -12.43 -16.15 2.07
CA ALA A 66 -12.63 -14.71 1.84
C ALA A 66 -11.53 -13.85 2.49
N ILE A 67 -11.09 -14.21 3.70
CA ILE A 67 -9.99 -13.50 4.37
C ILE A 67 -8.66 -13.78 3.68
N GLU A 68 -8.39 -15.02 3.29
CA GLU A 68 -7.18 -15.36 2.52
C GLU A 68 -7.09 -14.54 1.23
N PHE A 69 -8.19 -14.43 0.47
CA PHE A 69 -8.25 -13.60 -0.73
C PHE A 69 -8.10 -12.11 -0.40
N SER A 70 -8.78 -11.61 0.64
CA SER A 70 -8.67 -10.21 1.06
C SER A 70 -7.22 -9.83 1.42
N LEU A 71 -6.52 -10.71 2.13
CA LEU A 71 -5.11 -10.51 2.48
C LEU A 71 -4.22 -10.51 1.23
N LYS A 72 -4.40 -11.46 0.31
CA LYS A 72 -3.65 -11.50 -0.96
C LYS A 72 -3.87 -10.25 -1.80
N ILE A 73 -5.12 -9.80 -1.96
CA ILE A 73 -5.45 -8.58 -2.71
C ILE A 73 -4.74 -7.37 -2.10
N ARG A 74 -4.75 -7.24 -0.76
CA ARG A 74 -4.07 -6.13 -0.08
C ARG A 74 -2.55 -6.19 -0.24
N GLU A 75 -1.97 -7.39 -0.22
CA GLU A 75 -0.54 -7.58 -0.44
C GLU A 75 -0.16 -7.19 -1.88
N GLU A 76 -0.91 -7.63 -2.88
CA GLU A 76 -0.72 -7.23 -4.27
C GLU A 76 -0.84 -5.71 -4.48
N VAL A 77 -1.83 -5.07 -3.84
CA VAL A 77 -1.99 -3.61 -3.89
C VAL A 77 -0.80 -2.91 -3.23
N ARG A 78 -0.31 -3.41 -2.09
CA ARG A 78 0.88 -2.86 -1.42
C ARG A 78 2.12 -2.95 -2.30
N GLU A 79 2.35 -4.11 -2.94
CA GLU A 79 3.50 -4.28 -3.83
C GLU A 79 3.36 -3.43 -5.11
N ARG A 80 2.17 -3.32 -5.69
CA ARG A 80 1.91 -2.42 -6.82
C ARG A 80 2.17 -0.95 -6.46
N ASN A 81 1.73 -0.53 -5.28
CA ASN A 81 1.91 0.85 -4.79
C ASN A 81 3.28 1.11 -4.17
N LYS A 82 4.18 0.12 -4.15
CA LYS A 82 5.56 0.27 -3.69
C LYS A 82 6.42 1.10 -4.64
N VAL A 83 5.90 1.52 -5.81
CA VAL A 83 6.55 2.47 -6.72
C VAL A 83 6.72 3.81 -6.00
N THR A 84 7.77 3.86 -5.22
CA THR A 84 8.29 5.05 -4.58
C THR A 84 9.10 5.71 -5.68
N ILE A 85 8.71 6.90 -6.12
CA ILE A 85 9.56 7.68 -7.02
C ILE A 85 10.90 7.83 -6.32
N GLU A 86 11.91 7.10 -6.79
CA GLU A 86 13.25 7.20 -6.25
C GLU A 86 13.70 8.65 -6.40
N PRO A 87 14.38 9.23 -5.41
CA PRO A 87 14.96 10.56 -5.57
C PRO A 87 15.86 10.52 -6.80
N VAL A 88 15.54 11.36 -7.78
CA VAL A 88 16.26 11.45 -9.06
C VAL A 88 17.76 11.55 -8.79
N ASN A 89 18.55 10.64 -9.38
CA ASN A 89 20.00 10.71 -9.33
C ASN A 89 20.47 12.00 -10.02
N ILE A 90 21.26 12.79 -9.29
CA ILE A 90 21.68 14.12 -9.73
C ILE A 90 23.00 13.96 -10.46
N ASP A 91 22.93 13.92 -11.78
CA ASP A 91 24.12 13.71 -12.62
C ASP A 91 24.66 15.02 -13.21
N SER A 92 23.91 16.12 -13.14
CA SER A 92 24.32 17.40 -13.73
C SER A 92 23.76 18.64 -13.01
N CYS A 93 24.48 19.74 -13.13
CA CYS A 93 24.11 21.03 -12.56
C CYS A 93 22.93 21.65 -13.30
N SER A 94 21.89 22.08 -12.58
CA SER A 94 20.71 22.73 -13.18
C SER A 94 20.98 24.08 -13.88
N PHE A 95 22.16 24.67 -13.70
CA PHE A 95 22.50 25.98 -14.27
C PHE A 95 23.47 25.94 -15.44
N CYS A 96 24.40 24.98 -15.44
CA CYS A 96 25.47 24.89 -16.44
C CYS A 96 25.65 23.49 -17.01
N HIS A 97 24.83 22.53 -16.59
CA HIS A 97 24.84 21.12 -17.03
C HIS A 97 26.16 20.36 -16.80
N SER A 98 27.12 20.95 -16.09
CA SER A 98 28.33 20.24 -15.65
C SER A 98 28.00 19.10 -14.70
N LYS A 99 28.75 17.99 -14.81
CA LYS A 99 28.70 16.84 -13.90
C LYS A 99 29.51 17.04 -12.62
N ASN A 100 30.30 18.12 -12.53
CA ASN A 100 31.17 18.41 -11.38
C ASN A 100 30.36 18.99 -10.21
N ILE A 101 29.66 18.14 -9.48
CA ILE A 101 28.77 18.51 -8.37
C ILE A 101 29.24 17.85 -7.08
N LYS A 102 29.24 18.60 -5.97
CA LYS A 102 29.51 18.06 -4.64
C LYS A 102 28.39 18.37 -3.64
N LYS A 103 28.24 17.51 -2.63
CA LYS A 103 27.32 17.74 -1.51
C LYS A 103 27.76 18.98 -0.72
N TYR A 104 26.81 19.87 -0.43
CA TYR A 104 27.04 21.17 0.22
C TYR A 104 26.05 21.39 1.37
N GLY A 105 26.11 20.51 2.38
CA GLY A 105 25.28 20.60 3.58
C GLY A 105 23.80 20.24 3.37
N ILE A 106 23.01 20.38 4.43
CA ILE A 106 21.61 19.96 4.48
C ILE A 106 20.75 21.13 4.95
N ARG A 107 19.69 21.44 4.19
CA ARG A 107 18.65 22.37 4.63
C ARG A 107 17.60 21.60 5.43
N LYS A 108 17.37 21.98 6.69
CA LYS A 108 16.30 21.43 7.52
C LYS A 108 15.05 22.29 7.37
N ASN A 109 13.96 21.70 6.92
CA ASN A 109 12.60 22.26 7.01
C ASN A 109 11.88 21.64 8.21
N LYS A 110 10.69 22.16 8.55
CA LYS A 110 9.89 21.70 9.70
C LYS A 110 9.63 20.18 9.74
N HIS A 111 9.44 19.55 8.58
CA HIS A 111 9.03 18.14 8.47
C HIS A 111 9.99 17.25 7.68
N TYR A 112 10.99 17.83 7.00
CA TYR A 112 11.92 17.07 6.17
C TYR A 112 13.23 17.83 5.99
N SER A 113 14.26 17.12 5.55
CA SER A 113 15.57 17.71 5.25
C SER A 113 15.91 17.50 3.77
N ILE A 114 16.53 18.50 3.15
CA ILE A 114 16.90 18.48 1.73
C ILE A 114 18.41 18.64 1.61
N GLN A 115 19.04 17.75 0.85
CA GLN A 115 20.45 17.86 0.50
C GLN A 115 20.66 19.06 -0.43
N ARG A 116 21.61 19.93 -0.09
CA ARG A 116 22.09 20.99 -1.00
C ARG A 116 23.33 20.51 -1.74
N PHE A 117 23.48 20.98 -2.96
CA PHE A 117 24.60 20.68 -3.83
C PHE A 117 25.27 21.97 -4.28
N LEU A 118 26.58 21.92 -4.51
CA LEU A 118 27.39 22.99 -5.09
C LEU A 118 27.99 22.47 -6.39
N CYS A 119 27.79 23.21 -7.48
CA CYS A 119 28.53 22.98 -8.71
C CYS A 119 29.95 23.56 -8.55
N VAL A 120 30.97 22.77 -8.87
CA VAL A 120 32.37 23.20 -8.79
C VAL A 120 32.71 24.17 -9.94
N ASP A 121 32.06 24.04 -11.09
CA ASP A 121 32.41 24.84 -12.27
C ASP A 121 31.72 26.22 -12.29
N CYS A 122 30.44 26.29 -11.92
CA CYS A 122 29.70 27.57 -11.90
C CYS A 122 29.52 28.15 -10.50
N HIS A 123 30.02 27.47 -9.46
CA HIS A 123 29.94 27.84 -8.05
C HIS A 123 28.53 28.13 -7.50
N LYS A 124 27.46 27.79 -8.25
CA LYS A 124 26.08 27.95 -7.80
C LYS A 124 25.68 26.78 -6.90
N THR A 125 24.92 27.11 -5.86
CA THR A 125 24.28 26.10 -5.00
C THR A 125 22.83 25.88 -5.42
N PHE A 126 22.38 24.63 -5.33
CA PHE A 126 21.00 24.25 -5.62
C PHE A 126 20.56 23.07 -4.77
N SER A 127 19.26 22.82 -4.75
CA SER A 127 18.64 21.64 -4.16
C SER A 127 17.68 21.08 -5.20
N MET A 128 17.71 19.79 -5.45
CA MET A 128 16.87 19.14 -6.45
C MET A 128 15.73 18.41 -5.72
N ASN A 129 14.50 18.83 -5.98
CA ASN A 129 13.28 18.07 -5.69
C ASN A 129 12.52 18.02 -7.02
N LEU A 130 12.96 17.16 -7.95
CA LEU A 130 12.49 17.19 -9.34
C LEU A 130 10.95 17.06 -9.40
N GLY A 131 10.27 18.04 -9.98
CA GLY A 131 8.80 18.07 -10.08
C GLY A 131 8.06 18.47 -8.80
N PHE A 132 8.80 18.75 -7.72
CA PHE A 132 8.30 19.23 -6.44
C PHE A 132 9.09 20.44 -5.95
N GLU A 133 9.70 21.20 -6.86
CA GLU A 133 10.42 22.43 -6.50
C GLU A 133 9.45 23.42 -5.84
N LYS A 134 9.90 24.02 -4.74
CA LYS A 134 9.12 25.02 -3.98
C LYS A 134 7.79 24.50 -3.40
N MET A 135 7.50 23.20 -3.50
CA MET A 135 6.32 22.60 -2.89
C MET A 135 6.45 22.53 -1.37
N LYS A 136 5.35 22.84 -0.67
CA LYS A 136 5.28 22.80 0.80
C LYS A 136 5.26 21.37 1.35
N HIS A 137 4.56 20.47 0.65
CA HIS A 137 4.39 19.08 1.03
C HIS A 137 5.47 18.19 0.41
N ASN A 138 5.71 17.03 1.02
CA ASN A 138 6.68 16.08 0.47
C ASN A 138 6.16 15.49 -0.86
N PRO A 139 7.07 15.08 -1.77
CA PRO A 139 6.71 14.44 -3.03
C PRO A 139 5.70 13.31 -2.87
N LYS A 140 5.93 12.43 -1.87
CA LYS A 140 5.07 11.28 -1.57
C LYS A 140 3.62 11.67 -1.30
N GLY A 141 3.38 12.69 -0.47
CA GLY A 141 2.03 13.12 -0.15
C GLY A 141 1.30 13.69 -1.36
N ILE A 142 2.02 14.45 -2.21
CA ILE A 142 1.46 15.03 -3.43
C ILE A 142 1.11 13.92 -4.43
N THR A 143 2.02 12.97 -4.66
CA THR A 143 1.79 11.87 -5.61
C THR A 143 0.67 10.95 -5.15
N THR A 144 0.57 10.66 -3.85
CA THR A 144 -0.53 9.87 -3.31
C THR A 144 -1.87 10.58 -3.50
N ALA A 145 -1.93 11.90 -3.26
CA ALA A 145 -3.15 12.67 -3.51
C ALA A 145 -3.55 12.68 -5.00
N MET A 146 -2.57 12.82 -5.91
CA MET A 146 -2.81 12.73 -7.34
C MET A 146 -3.29 11.33 -7.75
N GLN A 147 -2.68 10.27 -7.20
CA GLN A 147 -3.08 8.89 -7.46
C GLN A 147 -4.53 8.67 -7.07
N LEU A 148 -4.93 9.03 -5.84
CA LEU A 148 -6.31 8.91 -5.37
C LEU A 148 -7.30 9.67 -6.28
N TYR A 149 -6.95 10.91 -6.66
CA TYR A 149 -7.79 11.73 -7.53
C TYR A 149 -8.02 11.09 -8.92
N PHE A 150 -6.98 10.54 -9.54
CA PHE A 150 -7.09 9.93 -10.87
C PHE A 150 -7.61 8.49 -10.84
N SER A 151 -7.38 7.72 -9.76
CA SER A 151 -7.89 6.36 -9.62
C SER A 151 -9.36 6.31 -9.19
N GLY A 152 -9.88 7.41 -8.61
CA GLY A 152 -11.23 7.44 -8.04
C GLY A 152 -11.37 6.53 -6.82
N GLU A 153 -10.27 6.32 -6.08
CA GLU A 153 -10.24 5.58 -4.81
C GLU A 153 -10.71 6.44 -3.64
#